data_AF-A0A843DN30-F1
#
_entry.id   AF-A0A843DN30-F1
#
_cell.length_a   1.000
_cell.length_b   1.000
_cell.length_c   1.000
_cell.angle_alpha   90.00
_cell.angle_beta   90.00
_cell.angle_gamma   90.00
#
_symmetry.space_group_name_H-M   'P 1'
#
loop_
_entity.id
_entity.type
_entity.pdbx_description
1 polymer ?
#
loop_
_entity_poly.entity_id
_entity_poly.type
_entity_poly.pdbx_seq_one_letter_code
_entity_poly.pdbx_strand_id
1 'polypeptide(L)'
;LTKSDFSFDYNTYCEENMGDFIFWLNKYPCDGELLIYVDGEKKYSNPLYYDDEESVDVSDYELGFNEYRSYDIVATFKAFTGEEVKISSFKLTYAKEEDFDDGWDDYYEPPAKKKVKLTFKKVNIKKSAKKLVLKATVKLNNKYKKGLKVVFKFNGKKYTAKTDKKGVAKLTIQKKVLKKLKKGKKVKVQASYGGKTVKYSIKVKK
;
A
#
# COMPACT_ATOMS: atom_id res chain seq x y z
N LEU A 1 24.04 -0.70 -5.23
CA LEU A 1 22.67 -0.23 -5.56
C LEU A 1 21.80 -0.30 -4.31
N THR A 2 21.15 0.80 -3.93
CA THR A 2 20.24 0.83 -2.77
C THR A 2 18.80 1.00 -3.23
N LYS A 3 17.83 0.53 -2.44
CA LYS A 3 16.40 0.61 -2.77
C LYS A 3 15.88 2.04 -2.99
N SER A 4 16.61 3.05 -2.51
CA SER A 4 16.30 4.47 -2.70
C SER A 4 16.61 5.03 -4.09
N ASP A 5 17.33 4.26 -4.92
CA ASP A 5 17.77 4.72 -6.25
C ASP A 5 16.67 4.53 -7.32
N PHE A 6 15.50 4.02 -6.93
CA PHE A 6 14.42 3.61 -7.83
C PHE A 6 13.08 4.22 -7.40
N SER A 7 12.39 4.88 -8.33
CA SER A 7 11.01 5.36 -8.15
C SER A 7 10.06 4.50 -8.98
N PHE A 8 8.92 4.13 -8.41
CA PHE A 8 7.89 3.38 -9.12
C PHE A 8 6.62 4.21 -9.10
N ASP A 9 6.25 4.75 -10.26
CA ASP A 9 4.92 5.29 -10.47
C ASP A 9 4.13 4.30 -11.32
N TYR A 10 2.95 3.94 -10.84
CA TYR A 10 2.01 3.09 -11.57
C TYR A 10 0.86 3.99 -12.03
N ASN A 11 0.80 4.26 -13.33
CA ASN A 11 -0.33 4.90 -13.95
C ASN A 11 -1.07 3.85 -14.78
N THR A 12 -2.21 3.38 -14.29
CA THR A 12 -3.21 2.73 -15.15
C THR A 12 -3.87 3.80 -15.98
N TYR A 13 -3.49 3.91 -17.25
CA TYR A 13 -4.32 4.53 -18.27
C TYR A 13 -5.16 3.41 -18.91
N CYS A 14 -6.48 3.61 -18.95
CA CYS A 14 -7.42 2.68 -19.58
C CYS A 14 -7.73 3.21 -20.97
N GLU A 15 -6.75 3.22 -21.85
CA GLU A 15 -6.98 3.32 -23.28
C GLU A 15 -6.17 2.17 -23.89
N GLU A 16 -6.89 1.13 -24.34
CA GLU A 16 -6.38 0.03 -25.18
C GLU A 16 -5.46 -1.01 -24.54
N ASN A 17 -6.01 -1.93 -23.74
CA ASN A 17 -5.54 -3.32 -23.50
C ASN A 17 -4.05 -3.61 -23.18
N MET A 18 -3.21 -2.61 -22.98
CA MET A 18 -1.83 -2.73 -22.54
C MET A 18 -1.74 -2.00 -21.22
N GLY A 19 -1.60 -2.78 -20.14
CA GLY A 19 -1.26 -2.18 -18.86
C GLY A 19 0.17 -1.71 -18.95
N ASP A 20 0.38 -0.44 -19.27
CA ASP A 20 1.73 0.11 -19.39
C ASP A 20 2.43 0.08 -18.03
N PHE A 21 3.50 -0.71 -17.95
CA PHE A 21 4.39 -0.71 -16.81
C PHE A 21 5.57 0.22 -17.10
N ILE A 22 5.44 1.49 -16.70
CA ILE A 22 6.54 2.43 -16.86
C ILE A 22 7.52 2.25 -15.69
N PHE A 23 8.77 1.89 -15.99
CA PHE A 23 9.83 1.78 -15.00
C PHE A 23 10.73 3.01 -15.06
N TRP A 24 10.56 3.92 -14.10
CA TRP A 24 11.43 5.09 -13.99
C TRP A 24 12.72 4.74 -13.24
N LEU A 25 13.83 4.83 -13.95
CA LEU A 25 15.13 4.44 -13.45
C LEU A 25 15.99 5.69 -13.32
N ASN A 26 16.09 6.22 -12.10
CA ASN A 26 16.65 7.55 -11.88
C ASN A 26 18.17 7.61 -12.02
N LYS A 27 18.89 6.49 -11.82
CA LYS A 27 20.34 6.40 -11.97
C LYS A 27 20.84 4.96 -11.94
N TYR A 28 21.69 4.58 -12.89
CA TYR A 28 22.50 3.36 -12.80
C TYR A 28 23.98 3.70 -12.78
N PRO A 29 24.80 2.95 -12.03
CA PRO A 29 26.24 3.19 -11.98
C PRO A 29 27.01 2.54 -13.15
N CYS A 30 26.37 1.71 -13.96
CA CYS A 30 27.02 0.94 -15.03
C CYS A 30 26.01 0.36 -16.03
N ASP A 31 26.52 -0.05 -17.18
CA ASP A 31 25.80 -0.85 -18.18
C ASP A 31 25.30 -2.18 -17.60
N GLY A 32 24.12 -2.61 -18.05
CA GLY A 32 23.54 -3.88 -17.60
C GLY A 32 22.28 -4.25 -18.36
N GLU A 33 21.44 -5.05 -17.73
CA GLU A 33 20.22 -5.59 -18.31
C GLU A 33 19.08 -5.52 -17.30
N LEU A 34 17.93 -4.97 -17.71
CA LEU A 34 16.69 -5.04 -16.96
C LEU A 34 15.99 -6.37 -17.27
N LEU A 35 15.71 -7.12 -16.20
CA LEU A 35 15.03 -8.40 -16.25
C LEU A 35 13.70 -8.31 -15.49
N ILE A 36 12.60 -8.68 -16.14
CA ILE A 36 11.29 -8.80 -15.48
C ILE A 36 10.90 -10.26 -15.41
N TYR A 37 10.59 -10.68 -14.19
CA TYR A 37 10.08 -12.00 -13.87
C TYR A 37 8.62 -11.92 -13.47
N VAL A 38 7.80 -12.80 -14.03
CA VAL A 38 6.38 -12.98 -13.67
C VAL A 38 6.22 -14.40 -13.15
N ASP A 39 5.78 -14.53 -11.89
CA ASP A 39 5.66 -15.82 -11.18
C ASP A 39 6.95 -16.65 -11.19
N GLY A 40 8.11 -15.99 -11.23
CA GLY A 40 9.43 -16.60 -11.25
C GLY A 40 9.98 -16.95 -12.64
N GLU A 41 9.18 -16.80 -13.70
CA GLU A 41 9.63 -16.98 -15.09
C GLU A 41 10.09 -15.65 -15.69
N LYS A 42 11.26 -15.62 -16.34
CA LYS A 42 11.74 -14.45 -17.08
C LYS A 42 10.82 -14.20 -18.29
N LYS A 43 10.21 -13.02 -18.35
CA LYS A 43 9.35 -12.60 -19.48
C LYS A 43 9.96 -11.48 -20.30
N TYR A 44 10.88 -10.70 -19.73
CA TYR A 44 11.48 -9.55 -20.39
C TYR A 44 12.97 -9.45 -20.13
N SER A 45 13.68 -8.90 -21.11
CA SER A 45 15.10 -8.60 -21.12
C SER A 45 15.32 -7.35 -21.96
N ASN A 46 15.92 -6.31 -21.39
CA ASN A 46 16.36 -5.16 -22.17
C ASN A 46 17.74 -4.69 -21.70
N PRO A 47 18.76 -4.68 -22.58
CA PRO A 47 20.04 -4.08 -22.26
C PRO A 47 19.87 -2.58 -22.01
N LEU A 48 20.55 -2.06 -20.99
CA LEU A 48 20.58 -0.65 -20.62
C LEU A 48 22.03 -0.17 -20.66
N TYR A 49 22.27 0.92 -21.38
CA TYR A 49 23.59 1.53 -21.52
C TYR A 49 23.65 2.85 -20.73
N TYR A 50 24.82 3.12 -20.13
CA TYR A 50 25.04 4.18 -19.15
C TYR A 50 24.90 5.60 -19.72
N ASP A 51 24.96 5.78 -21.04
CA ASP A 51 24.84 7.09 -21.71
C ASP A 51 23.39 7.51 -22.02
N ASP A 52 22.41 6.65 -21.74
CA ASP A 52 21.01 6.95 -22.00
C ASP A 52 20.38 7.58 -20.74
N GLU A 53 20.21 8.92 -20.71
CA GLU A 53 19.33 9.62 -19.74
C GLU A 53 17.83 9.32 -20.00
N GLU A 54 17.52 8.24 -20.71
CA GLU A 54 16.18 7.92 -21.14
C GLU A 54 15.46 7.04 -20.11
N SER A 55 14.26 7.48 -19.73
CA SER A 55 13.29 6.62 -19.09
C SER A 55 12.98 5.45 -20.01
N VAL A 56 13.17 4.23 -19.53
CA VAL A 56 12.80 3.03 -20.28
C VAL A 56 11.30 2.85 -20.14
N ASP A 57 10.56 3.23 -21.19
CA ASP A 57 9.15 2.87 -21.28
C ASP A 57 9.03 1.40 -21.66
N VAL A 58 8.21 0.66 -20.92
CA VAL A 58 7.95 -0.77 -21.14
C VAL A 58 6.46 -0.99 -21.44
N SER A 59 5.77 0.08 -21.86
CA SER A 59 4.38 0.12 -22.31
C SER A 59 4.08 -0.90 -23.41
N ASP A 60 4.93 -0.97 -24.42
CA ASP A 60 4.64 -1.74 -25.65
C ASP A 60 4.84 -3.26 -25.56
N TYR A 61 5.14 -3.82 -24.38
CA TYR A 61 5.44 -5.25 -24.25
C TYR A 61 4.28 -6.06 -23.67
N GLU A 62 3.72 -6.93 -24.50
CA GLU A 62 2.74 -7.94 -24.09
C GLU A 62 3.37 -8.95 -23.11
N LEU A 63 3.23 -8.69 -21.81
CA LEU A 63 3.68 -9.60 -20.74
C LEU A 63 2.81 -10.88 -20.64
N GLY A 64 1.83 -11.06 -21.53
CA GLY A 64 1.04 -12.29 -21.67
C GLY A 64 0.14 -12.59 -20.47
N PHE A 65 -0.45 -11.57 -19.84
CA PHE A 65 -1.37 -11.76 -18.72
C PHE A 65 -2.73 -12.27 -19.21
N ASN A 66 -2.86 -13.59 -19.37
CA ASN A 66 -4.03 -14.20 -20.01
C ASN A 66 -5.03 -14.84 -19.03
N GLU A 67 -4.74 -14.84 -17.72
CA GLU A 67 -5.53 -15.58 -16.73
C GLU A 67 -5.92 -14.75 -15.49
N TYR A 68 -7.11 -15.03 -14.94
CA TYR A 68 -7.59 -14.41 -13.70
C TYR A 68 -6.79 -14.92 -12.50
N ARG A 69 -5.67 -14.27 -12.20
CA ARG A 69 -4.88 -14.57 -11.00
C ARG A 69 -4.05 -13.39 -10.52
N SER A 70 -3.54 -13.56 -9.30
CA SER A 70 -2.50 -12.67 -8.79
C SER A 70 -1.15 -13.13 -9.30
N TYR A 71 -0.39 -12.22 -9.89
CA TYR A 71 0.97 -12.42 -10.39
C TYR A 71 1.98 -11.80 -9.43
N ASP A 72 3.04 -12.53 -9.12
CA ASP A 72 4.23 -12.00 -8.44
C ASP A 72 5.20 -11.45 -9.48
N ILE A 73 5.28 -10.12 -9.57
CA ILE A 73 6.17 -9.43 -10.50
C ILE A 73 7.43 -9.00 -9.75
N VAL A 74 8.58 -9.37 -10.30
CA VAL A 74 9.91 -9.02 -9.78
C VAL A 74 10.72 -8.38 -10.89
N ALA A 75 11.14 -7.13 -10.67
CA ALA A 75 12.13 -6.47 -11.51
C ALA A 75 13.52 -6.64 -10.89
N THR A 76 14.47 -7.10 -11.69
CA THR A 76 15.87 -7.30 -11.34
C THR A 76 16.74 -6.58 -12.35
N PHE A 77 17.75 -5.85 -11.87
CA PHE A 77 18.80 -5.31 -12.73
C PHE A 77 20.01 -6.23 -12.62
N LYS A 78 20.58 -6.62 -13.76
CA LYS A 78 21.80 -7.41 -13.84
C LYS A 78 22.89 -6.55 -14.45
N ALA A 79 23.89 -6.18 -13.66
CA ALA A 79 25.06 -5.49 -14.21
C ALA A 79 25.83 -6.45 -15.14
N PHE A 80 26.52 -5.94 -16.17
CA PHE A 80 27.35 -6.78 -17.05
C PHE A 80 28.52 -7.46 -16.33
N THR A 81 28.85 -7.00 -15.12
CA THR A 81 29.76 -7.70 -14.19
C THR A 81 29.20 -9.04 -13.68
N GLY A 82 27.93 -9.34 -13.96
CA GLY A 82 27.22 -10.55 -13.53
C GLY A 82 26.48 -10.40 -12.20
N GLU A 83 26.61 -9.25 -11.52
CA GLU A 83 25.92 -8.98 -10.25
C GLU A 83 24.43 -8.68 -10.50
N GLU A 84 23.55 -9.43 -9.82
CA GLU A 84 22.10 -9.24 -9.90
C GLU A 84 21.56 -8.53 -8.65
N VAL A 85 20.80 -7.45 -8.87
CA VAL A 85 20.18 -6.67 -7.82
C VAL A 85 18.67 -6.64 -8.02
N LYS A 86 17.93 -7.21 -7.07
CA LYS A 86 16.47 -7.12 -7.04
C LYS A 86 16.05 -5.68 -6.75
N ILE A 87 15.38 -5.06 -7.71
CA ILE A 87 14.97 -3.66 -7.66
C ILE A 87 13.64 -3.52 -6.91
N SER A 88 12.65 -4.35 -7.30
CA SER A 88 11.32 -4.31 -6.70
C SER A 88 10.59 -5.65 -6.75
N SER A 89 9.50 -5.70 -6.01
CA SER A 89 8.54 -6.80 -6.08
C SER A 89 7.16 -6.28 -5.70
N PHE A 90 6.16 -6.60 -6.52
CA PHE A 90 4.77 -6.27 -6.25
C PHE A 90 3.85 -7.39 -6.72
N LYS A 91 2.62 -7.39 -6.17
CA LYS A 91 1.56 -8.30 -6.60
C LYS A 91 0.61 -7.54 -7.51
N LEU A 92 0.53 -7.96 -8.76
CA LEU A 92 -0.52 -7.52 -9.68
C LEU A 92 -1.69 -8.49 -9.56
N THR A 93 -2.92 -7.99 -9.57
CA THR A 93 -4.10 -8.85 -9.70
C THR A 93 -4.82 -8.42 -10.95
N TYR A 94 -4.78 -9.27 -11.97
CA TYR A 94 -5.44 -9.03 -13.25
C TYR A 94 -6.86 -9.61 -13.19
N ALA A 95 -7.83 -8.84 -13.67
CA ALA A 95 -9.20 -9.29 -13.86
C ALA A 95 -9.55 -9.11 -15.33
N LYS A 96 -9.88 -10.20 -16.02
CA LYS A 96 -10.33 -10.17 -17.41
C LYS A 96 -11.68 -9.47 -17.50
N GLU A 97 -11.84 -8.62 -18.48
CA GLU A 97 -13.08 -7.93 -18.83
C GLU A 97 -13.97 -8.89 -19.64
N GLU A 98 -14.47 -9.95 -18.99
CA GLU A 98 -15.56 -10.74 -19.57
C GLU A 98 -16.88 -10.05 -19.20
N ASP A 99 -17.35 -9.20 -20.12
CA ASP A 99 -18.72 -8.65 -20.30
C ASP A 99 -18.72 -7.21 -20.89
N PHE A 100 -17.66 -6.76 -21.59
CA PHE A 100 -17.80 -5.61 -22.49
C PHE A 100 -18.38 -6.09 -23.82
N ASP A 101 -19.71 -6.11 -23.84
CA ASP A 101 -20.50 -5.99 -25.06
C ASP A 101 -19.95 -4.78 -25.85
N ASP A 102 -19.65 -4.97 -27.13
CA ASP A 102 -19.06 -3.97 -28.04
C ASP A 102 -20.02 -2.82 -28.41
N GLY A 103 -21.06 -2.63 -27.58
CA GLY A 103 -21.99 -1.51 -27.58
C GLY A 103 -21.30 -0.20 -27.20
N TRP A 104 -20.80 0.47 -28.22
CA TRP A 104 -20.01 1.70 -28.23
C TRP A 104 -20.66 2.99 -27.66
N ASP A 105 -21.55 2.90 -26.67
CA ASP A 105 -22.18 4.10 -26.06
C ASP A 105 -22.33 4.08 -24.53
N ASP A 106 -21.96 3.00 -23.84
CA ASP A 106 -22.08 2.96 -22.38
C ASP A 106 -20.72 3.18 -21.70
N TYR A 107 -20.42 4.46 -21.52
CA TYR A 107 -19.32 4.99 -20.71
C TYR A 107 -19.14 4.15 -19.43
N TYR A 108 -18.08 3.33 -19.38
CA TYR A 108 -17.77 2.54 -18.19
C TYR A 108 -17.42 3.48 -17.04
N GLU A 109 -18.39 3.74 -16.18
CA GLU A 109 -18.12 4.46 -14.94
C GLU A 109 -17.29 3.54 -14.03
N PRO A 110 -16.00 3.84 -13.78
CA PRO A 110 -15.19 3.00 -12.92
C PRO A 110 -15.88 2.87 -11.56
N PRO A 111 -15.91 1.66 -10.95
CA PRO A 111 -16.72 1.38 -9.78
C PRO A 111 -16.47 2.42 -8.69
N ALA A 112 -17.53 3.15 -8.34
CA ALA A 112 -17.43 4.35 -7.50
C ALA A 112 -16.58 4.08 -6.24
N LYS A 113 -15.47 4.83 -6.10
CA LYS A 113 -14.54 4.71 -4.96
C LYS A 113 -15.33 4.80 -3.65
N LYS A 114 -15.30 3.72 -2.85
CA LYS A 114 -16.03 3.64 -1.57
C LYS A 114 -15.65 4.81 -0.66
N LYS A 115 -16.63 5.65 -0.31
CA LYS A 115 -16.44 6.81 0.57
C LYS A 115 -16.20 6.34 2.00
N VAL A 116 -14.94 6.37 2.44
CA VAL A 116 -14.53 5.99 3.81
C VAL A 116 -14.51 7.23 4.71
N LYS A 117 -15.29 7.18 5.80
CA LYS A 117 -15.22 8.16 6.90
C LYS A 117 -14.70 7.48 8.16
N LEU A 118 -13.52 7.91 8.60
CA LEU A 118 -12.87 7.42 9.82
C LEU A 118 -12.88 8.53 10.88
N THR A 119 -13.40 8.22 12.06
CA THR A 119 -13.38 9.13 13.21
C THR A 119 -12.66 8.46 14.37
N PHE A 120 -11.65 9.13 14.93
CA PHE A 120 -10.88 8.62 16.05
C PHE A 120 -11.05 9.55 17.25
N LYS A 121 -11.55 9.02 18.38
CA LYS A 121 -11.79 9.85 19.56
C LYS A 121 -10.46 10.14 20.28
N LYS A 122 -10.12 11.42 20.43
CA LYS A 122 -9.00 11.85 21.28
C LYS A 122 -9.27 11.45 22.74
N VAL A 123 -8.26 10.91 23.41
CA VAL A 123 -8.36 10.41 24.79
C VAL A 123 -7.36 11.10 25.70
N ASN A 124 -7.59 11.05 27.01
CA ASN A 124 -6.57 11.42 28.00
C ASN A 124 -5.79 10.17 28.41
N ILE A 125 -4.45 10.28 28.44
CA ILE A 125 -3.57 9.18 28.84
C ILE A 125 -3.06 9.46 30.26
N LYS A 126 -3.46 8.63 31.23
CA LYS A 126 -2.94 8.63 32.60
C LYS A 126 -2.08 7.39 32.81
N LYS A 127 -0.90 7.54 33.41
CA LYS A 127 0.01 6.43 33.71
C LYS A 127 -0.55 5.50 34.79
N SER A 128 -1.28 6.05 35.75
CA SER A 128 -1.91 5.34 36.88
C SER A 128 -3.17 4.53 36.52
N ALA A 129 -3.74 4.72 35.32
CA ALA A 129 -5.01 4.10 34.94
C ALA A 129 -4.91 2.56 34.87
N LYS A 130 -5.98 1.86 35.31
CA LYS A 130 -6.10 0.39 35.21
C LYS A 130 -6.13 -0.09 33.75
N LYS A 131 -6.80 0.66 32.87
CA LYS A 131 -6.87 0.41 31.43
C LYS A 131 -7.15 1.71 30.68
N LEU A 132 -6.74 1.76 29.42
CA LEU A 132 -7.08 2.83 28.47
C LEU A 132 -7.83 2.21 27.30
N VAL A 133 -8.98 2.77 26.93
CA VAL A 133 -9.76 2.29 25.78
C VAL A 133 -9.69 3.32 24.66
N LEU A 134 -9.10 2.94 23.54
CA LEU A 134 -9.12 3.71 22.30
C LEU A 134 -10.34 3.31 21.48
N LYS A 135 -11.03 4.29 20.89
CA LYS A 135 -12.24 4.06 20.08
C LYS A 135 -12.09 4.75 18.73
N ALA A 136 -12.24 3.98 17.66
CA ALA A 136 -12.38 4.50 16.30
C ALA A 136 -13.73 4.06 15.74
N THR A 137 -14.36 4.94 14.97
CA THR A 137 -15.63 4.68 14.29
C THR A 137 -15.40 4.74 12.78
N VAL A 138 -15.88 3.75 12.06
CA VAL A 138 -15.77 3.65 10.61
C VAL A 138 -17.16 3.67 9.99
N LYS A 139 -17.34 4.51 8.97
CA LYS A 139 -18.48 4.49 8.06
C LYS A 139 -17.99 4.25 6.63
N LEU A 140 -18.68 3.37 5.92
CA LEU A 140 -18.53 3.15 4.49
C LEU A 140 -19.80 3.68 3.81
N ASN A 141 -19.66 4.61 2.88
CA ASN A 141 -20.79 5.24 2.20
C ASN A 141 -21.85 5.75 3.21
N ASN A 142 -21.38 6.44 4.26
CA ASN A 142 -22.17 6.92 5.40
C ASN A 142 -22.89 5.87 6.27
N LYS A 143 -22.77 4.57 5.97
CA LYS A 143 -23.36 3.46 6.74
C LYS A 143 -22.33 2.81 7.67
N TYR A 144 -22.80 2.32 8.82
CA TYR A 144 -21.97 1.54 9.75
C TYR A 144 -21.85 0.10 9.27
N LYS A 145 -20.67 -0.51 9.46
CA LYS A 145 -20.45 -1.93 9.12
C LYS A 145 -19.64 -2.63 10.22
N LYS A 146 -20.08 -3.82 10.60
CA LYS A 146 -19.39 -4.71 11.55
C LYS A 146 -18.24 -5.43 10.86
N GLY A 147 -17.24 -5.84 11.63
CA GLY A 147 -16.19 -6.76 11.18
C GLY A 147 -15.01 -6.10 10.45
N LEU A 148 -15.06 -4.78 10.24
CA LEU A 148 -13.99 -4.05 9.57
C LEU A 148 -12.74 -4.01 10.45
N LYS A 149 -11.59 -4.41 9.90
CA LYS A 149 -10.31 -4.49 10.62
C LYS A 149 -9.65 -3.12 10.70
N VAL A 150 -9.79 -2.45 11.84
CA VAL A 150 -9.13 -1.17 12.10
C VAL A 150 -7.75 -1.40 12.71
N VAL A 151 -6.75 -0.70 12.19
CA VAL A 151 -5.38 -0.72 12.70
C VAL A 151 -5.20 0.45 13.66
N PHE A 152 -4.83 0.17 14.89
CA PHE A 152 -4.39 1.20 15.84
C PHE A 152 -2.88 1.13 15.97
N LYS A 153 -2.22 2.27 16.17
CA LYS A 153 -0.86 2.27 16.75
C LYS A 153 -0.82 3.12 18.01
N PHE A 154 -0.19 2.59 19.05
CA PHE A 154 -0.03 3.23 20.34
C PHE A 154 1.44 3.15 20.75
N ASN A 155 2.09 4.30 20.91
CA ASN A 155 3.51 4.39 21.25
C ASN A 155 4.41 3.52 20.34
N GLY A 156 4.19 3.61 19.02
CA GLY A 156 4.91 2.83 18.00
C GLY A 156 4.41 1.40 17.79
N LYS A 157 3.72 0.78 18.76
CA LYS A 157 3.21 -0.59 18.64
C LYS A 157 1.90 -0.65 17.86
N LYS A 158 1.79 -1.60 16.93
CA LYS A 158 0.60 -1.84 16.10
C LYS A 158 -0.34 -2.83 16.78
N TYR A 159 -1.64 -2.55 16.69
CA TYR A 159 -2.73 -3.35 17.23
C TYR A 159 -3.86 -3.40 16.20
N THR A 160 -4.70 -4.43 16.24
CA THR A 160 -5.88 -4.52 15.37
C THR A 160 -7.13 -4.82 16.17
N ALA A 161 -8.26 -4.24 15.77
CA ALA A 161 -9.57 -4.55 16.32
C ALA A 161 -10.63 -4.49 15.23
N LYS A 162 -11.65 -5.33 15.33
CA LYS A 162 -12.79 -5.33 14.40
C LYS A 162 -13.87 -4.37 14.90
N THR A 163 -14.59 -3.73 13.97
CA THR A 163 -15.75 -2.90 14.30
C THR A 163 -16.94 -3.73 14.78
N ASP A 164 -17.73 -3.18 15.70
CA ASP A 164 -19.03 -3.73 16.11
C ASP A 164 -20.17 -3.31 15.14
N LYS A 165 -21.42 -3.68 15.46
CA LYS A 165 -22.61 -3.32 14.66
C LYS A 165 -22.79 -1.80 14.49
N LYS A 166 -22.21 -0.99 15.38
CA LYS A 166 -22.24 0.48 15.32
C LYS A 166 -21.01 1.06 14.61
N GLY A 167 -20.22 0.21 13.93
CA GLY A 167 -19.00 0.61 13.24
C GLY A 167 -17.87 1.01 14.18
N VAL A 168 -17.94 0.67 15.47
CA VAL A 168 -16.94 1.09 16.47
C VAL A 168 -15.93 -0.04 16.72
N ALA A 169 -14.65 0.24 16.47
CA ALA A 169 -13.54 -0.60 16.88
C ALA A 169 -12.98 -0.10 18.23
N LYS A 170 -12.83 -1.02 19.20
CA LYS A 170 -12.32 -0.72 20.54
C LYS A 170 -11.01 -1.47 20.78
N LEU A 171 -9.98 -0.74 21.19
CA LEU A 171 -8.71 -1.32 21.63
C LEU A 171 -8.48 -1.00 23.11
N THR A 172 -8.21 -2.03 23.90
CA THR A 172 -7.87 -1.87 25.32
C THR A 172 -6.37 -1.99 25.54
N ILE A 173 -5.74 -0.92 26.03
CA ILE A 173 -4.35 -0.91 26.48
C ILE A 173 -4.33 -1.18 27.99
N GLN A 174 -3.64 -2.26 28.38
CA GLN A 174 -3.55 -2.72 29.77
C GLN A 174 -2.59 -1.86 30.62
N LYS A 175 -2.82 -1.84 31.94
CA LYS A 175 -1.96 -1.15 32.94
C LYS A 175 -0.46 -1.41 32.75
N LYS A 176 -0.07 -2.64 32.41
CA LYS A 176 1.33 -3.05 32.20
C LYS A 176 2.05 -2.27 31.11
N VAL A 177 1.31 -1.79 30.09
CA VAL A 177 1.85 -0.95 29.02
C VAL A 177 1.85 0.51 29.47
N LEU A 178 0.77 0.96 30.12
CA LEU A 178 0.64 2.34 30.61
C LEU A 178 1.72 2.71 31.64
N LYS A 179 2.06 1.79 32.57
CA LYS A 179 3.09 2.02 33.58
C LYS A 179 4.50 2.23 33.01
N LYS A 180 4.76 1.80 31.77
CA LYS A 180 6.05 1.98 31.09
C LYS A 180 6.20 3.36 30.46
N LEU A 181 5.11 4.14 30.34
CA LEU A 181 5.17 5.48 29.76
C LEU A 181 5.86 6.47 30.69
N LYS A 182 6.57 7.46 30.13
CA LYS A 182 7.22 8.53 30.90
C LYS A 182 6.23 9.68 31.13
N LYS A 183 6.04 10.10 32.39
CA LYS A 183 5.15 11.23 32.75
C LYS A 183 5.62 12.49 32.02
N GLY A 184 4.67 13.31 31.54
CA GLY A 184 4.97 14.58 30.87
C GLY A 184 5.47 14.45 29.43
N LYS A 185 5.88 13.26 28.98
CA LYS A 185 6.22 13.01 27.57
C LYS A 185 4.96 12.83 26.73
N LYS A 186 5.06 13.17 25.44
CA LYS A 186 3.97 12.98 24.47
C LYS A 186 4.05 11.57 23.88
N VAL A 187 2.90 10.93 23.78
CA VAL A 187 2.74 9.60 23.14
C VAL A 187 1.89 9.78 21.88
N LYS A 188 2.37 9.20 20.78
CA LYS A 188 1.62 9.15 19.51
C LYS A 188 0.58 8.03 19.56
N VAL A 189 -0.66 8.36 19.23
CA VAL A 189 -1.77 7.42 19.06
C VAL A 189 -2.40 7.63 17.70
N GLN A 190 -2.76 6.55 17.01
CA GLN A 190 -3.33 6.63 15.67
C GLN A 190 -4.30 5.48 15.41
N ALA A 191 -5.24 5.74 14.50
CA ALA A 191 -6.13 4.75 13.93
C ALA A 191 -6.13 4.89 12.40
N SER A 192 -6.16 3.76 11.69
CA SER A 192 -6.09 3.69 10.23
C SER A 192 -7.07 2.64 9.69
N TYR A 193 -7.72 2.97 8.58
CA TYR A 193 -8.60 2.08 7.84
C TYR A 193 -8.84 2.61 6.42
N GLY A 194 -8.76 1.73 5.40
CA GLY A 194 -9.09 2.08 4.00
C GLY A 194 -8.32 3.30 3.48
N GLY A 195 -6.99 3.31 3.65
CA GLY A 195 -6.13 4.44 3.26
C GLY A 195 -6.22 5.68 4.18
N LYS A 196 -7.30 5.86 4.93
CA LYS A 196 -7.46 6.98 5.87
C LYS A 196 -6.72 6.71 7.18
N THR A 197 -6.10 7.76 7.73
CA THR A 197 -5.40 7.69 9.02
C THR A 197 -5.65 8.96 9.83
N VAL A 198 -5.99 8.80 11.12
CA VAL A 198 -6.12 9.91 12.08
C VAL A 198 -5.10 9.71 13.20
N LYS A 199 -4.35 10.76 13.54
CA LYS A 199 -3.24 10.72 14.50
C LYS A 199 -3.39 11.82 15.57
N TYR A 200 -2.98 11.51 16.80
CA TYR A 200 -2.84 12.48 17.89
C TYR A 200 -1.52 12.30 18.63
N SER A 201 -1.01 13.40 19.16
CA SER A 201 0.13 13.42 20.10
C SER A 201 -0.37 13.91 21.46
N ILE A 202 -0.35 13.04 22.47
CA ILE A 202 -1.03 13.29 23.75
C ILE A 202 0.00 13.24 24.89
N LYS A 203 0.03 14.29 25.72
CA LYS A 203 0.90 14.36 26.91
C LYS A 203 0.42 13.37 27.98
N VAL A 204 1.33 12.56 28.52
CA VAL A 204 1.04 11.58 29.56
C VAL A 204 0.88 12.29 30.91
N LYS A 205 -0.30 12.15 31.51
CA LYS A 205 -0.64 12.65 32.86
C LYS A 205 -0.26 11.61 33.93
N LYS A 206 -0.13 12.08 35.17
CA LYS A 206 0.05 11.23 36.37
C LYS A 206 -1.14 10.27 36.49
#